data_AF-A0A424XXQ0-F1
#
_entry.id   AF-A0A424XXQ0-F1
#
_cell.length_a   1.000
_cell.length_b   1.000
_cell.length_c   1.000
_cell.angle_alpha   90.00
_cell.angle_beta   90.00
_cell.angle_gamma   90.00
#
_symmetry.space_group_name_H-M   'P 1'
#
loop_
_entity.id
_entity.type
_entity.pdbx_description
1 polymer ?
#
loop_
_entity_poly.entity_id
_entity_poly.type
_entity_poly.pdbx_seq_one_letter_code
_entity_poly.pdbx_strand_id
1 'polypeptide(L)'
;MICNTTGEIKIINGFTLVEILVTIIVAALVGVVIFTYLSEVVVRSTEPVIMARNLTEAVLVMEKVTMEYSQYLNQGGSFGCTRFENISNMISCISVTSQENLGDEFEILKITVSSGKQSIAALFSE
;
A
#
# COMPACT_ATOMS: atom_id res chain seq x y z
N MET A 1 -4.70 -58.96 -2.84
CA MET A 1 -4.85 -60.32 -2.28
C MET A 1 -3.66 -60.58 -1.37
N ILE A 2 -3.87 -60.47 -0.06
CA ILE A 2 -2.90 -60.87 0.97
C ILE A 2 -3.71 -61.64 2.01
N CYS A 3 -3.51 -62.96 2.09
CA CYS A 3 -4.09 -63.79 3.15
C CYS A 3 -3.07 -63.92 4.27
N ASN A 4 -3.46 -63.56 5.50
CA ASN A 4 -2.74 -63.91 6.72
C ASN A 4 -3.56 -64.96 7.49
N THR A 5 -2.88 -65.95 8.06
CA THR A 5 -3.41 -67.26 8.51
C THR A 5 -3.90 -67.30 9.96
N THR A 6 -4.32 -66.17 10.53
CA THR A 6 -4.98 -66.11 11.85
C THR A 6 -6.38 -65.56 11.68
N GLY A 7 -7.38 -66.43 11.87
CA GLY A 7 -8.80 -66.24 11.55
C GLY A 7 -9.54 -65.19 12.37
N GLU A 8 -9.16 -63.92 12.23
CA GLU A 8 -10.07 -62.79 12.43
C GLU A 8 -10.31 -62.09 11.10
N ILE A 9 -11.50 -62.29 10.54
CA ILE A 9 -12.00 -61.46 9.44
C ILE A 9 -12.41 -60.14 10.09
N LYS A 10 -11.49 -59.17 10.10
CA LYS A 10 -11.83 -57.78 10.45
C LYS A 10 -12.85 -57.29 9.41
N ILE A 11 -14.08 -57.01 9.85
CA ILE A 11 -15.15 -56.60 8.95
C ILE A 11 -14.70 -55.36 8.19
N ILE A 12 -14.53 -55.50 6.88
CA ILE A 12 -14.38 -54.38 5.96
C ILE A 12 -15.79 -53.81 5.84
N ASN A 13 -16.18 -52.97 6.79
CA ASN A 13 -17.45 -52.27 6.75
C ASN A 13 -17.50 -51.47 5.44
N GLY A 14 -18.41 -51.84 4.54
CA GLY A 14 -18.69 -51.06 3.34
C GLY A 14 -19.20 -49.67 3.73
N PHE A 15 -18.74 -48.64 3.04
CA PHE A 15 -19.21 -47.27 3.22
C PHE A 15 -20.74 -47.24 3.13
N THR A 16 -21.39 -46.73 4.18
CA THR A 16 -22.84 -46.58 4.15
C THR A 16 -23.20 -45.40 3.26
N LEU A 17 -24.35 -45.45 2.57
CA LEU A 17 -24.82 -44.33 1.73
C LEU A 17 -24.97 -43.04 2.55
N VAL A 18 -25.38 -43.18 3.82
CA VAL A 18 -25.52 -42.06 4.76
C VAL A 18 -24.16 -41.42 5.07
N GLU A 19 -23.10 -42.20 5.25
CA GLU A 19 -21.76 -41.68 5.53
C GLU A 19 -21.20 -40.84 4.38
N ILE A 20 -21.40 -41.29 3.13
CA ILE A 20 -21.00 -40.53 1.94
C ILE A 20 -21.78 -39.22 1.84
N LEU A 21 -23.08 -39.26 2.11
CA LEU A 21 -23.93 -38.07 2.04
C LEU A 21 -23.51 -37.04 3.10
N VAL A 22 -23.27 -37.49 4.33
CA VAL A 22 -22.82 -36.62 5.43
C VAL A 22 -21.44 -36.03 5.15
N THR A 23 -20.49 -36.81 4.63
CA THR A 23 -19.13 -36.32 4.31
C THR A 23 -19.14 -35.27 3.19
N ILE A 24 -19.98 -35.44 2.16
CA ILE A 24 -20.13 -34.44 1.09
C ILE A 24 -20.74 -33.15 1.64
N ILE A 25 -21.74 -33.23 2.53
CA ILE A 25 -22.33 -32.05 3.17
C ILE A 25 -21.28 -31.32 4.01
N VAL A 26 -20.53 -32.05 4.83
CA VAL A 26 -19.47 -31.45 5.67
C VAL A 26 -18.38 -30.83 4.81
N ALA A 27 -17.94 -31.50 3.73
CA ALA A 27 -16.96 -30.98 2.80
C ALA A 27 -17.45 -29.70 2.08
N ALA A 28 -18.73 -29.64 1.71
CA ALA A 28 -19.33 -28.46 1.11
C ALA A 28 -19.36 -27.28 2.08
N LEU A 29 -19.74 -27.50 3.34
CA LEU A 29 -19.75 -26.46 4.38
C LEU A 29 -18.34 -25.93 4.63
N VAL A 30 -17.36 -26.81 4.81
CA VAL A 30 -15.96 -26.42 5.02
C VAL A 30 -15.41 -25.69 3.78
N GLY A 31 -15.75 -26.16 2.58
CA GLY A 31 -15.35 -25.52 1.32
C GLY A 31 -15.87 -24.08 1.19
N VAL A 32 -17.13 -23.84 1.55
CA VAL A 32 -17.72 -22.49 1.55
C VAL A 32 -16.98 -21.58 2.53
N VAL A 33 -16.73 -22.05 3.75
CA VAL A 33 -16.01 -21.28 4.78
C VAL A 33 -14.61 -20.89 4.28
N ILE A 34 -13.86 -21.86 3.74
CA ILE A 34 -12.52 -21.61 3.18
C ILE A 34 -12.58 -20.59 2.04
N PHE A 35 -13.55 -20.73 1.12
CA PHE A 35 -13.71 -19.82 0.00
C PHE A 35 -14.00 -18.38 0.45
N THR A 36 -14.87 -18.19 1.44
CA THR A 36 -15.18 -16.86 1.99
C THR A 36 -13.97 -16.20 2.63
N TYR A 37 -13.15 -16.95 3.38
CA TYR A 37 -11.96 -16.38 4.02
C TYR A 37 -10.82 -16.10 3.03
N LEU A 38 -10.56 -17.00 2.09
CA LEU A 38 -9.46 -16.83 1.13
C LEU A 38 -9.74 -15.71 0.11
N SER A 39 -11.00 -15.55 -0.32
CA SER A 39 -11.37 -14.49 -1.26
C SER A 39 -11.11 -13.10 -0.69
N GLU A 40 -11.40 -12.87 0.59
CA GLU A 40 -11.19 -11.58 1.23
C GLU A 40 -9.71 -11.26 1.49
N VAL A 41 -8.92 -12.26 1.88
CA VAL A 41 -7.48 -12.11 2.14
C VAL A 41 -6.69 -11.76 0.87
N VAL A 42 -6.99 -12.43 -0.25
CA VAL A 42 -6.27 -12.19 -1.51
C VAL A 42 -6.58 -10.78 -2.05
N VAL A 43 -7.84 -10.35 -1.99
CA VAL A 43 -8.23 -9.03 -2.51
C VAL A 43 -7.63 -7.89 -1.67
N ARG A 44 -7.67 -7.99 -0.33
CA ARG A 44 -7.14 -6.95 0.56
C ARG A 44 -5.61 -6.89 0.61
N SER A 45 -4.90 -7.94 0.17
CA SER A 45 -3.43 -7.98 0.20
C SER A 45 -2.74 -7.02 -0.80
N THR A 46 -3.47 -6.57 -1.83
CA THR A 46 -2.91 -5.71 -2.88
C THR A 46 -2.87 -4.23 -2.48
N GLU A 47 -3.76 -3.81 -1.59
CA GLU A 47 -3.88 -2.44 -1.13
C GLU A 47 -2.62 -1.90 -0.42
N PRO A 48 -2.00 -2.61 0.56
CA PRO A 48 -0.76 -2.12 1.18
C PRO A 48 0.41 -2.05 0.20
N VAL A 49 0.46 -2.93 -0.80
CA VAL A 49 1.51 -2.91 -1.83
C VAL A 49 1.36 -1.67 -2.71
N ILE A 50 0.14 -1.35 -3.16
CA ILE A 50 -0.14 -0.15 -3.95
C ILE A 50 0.15 1.10 -3.12
N MET A 51 -0.22 1.09 -1.83
CA MET A 51 0.05 2.17 -0.90
C MET A 51 1.56 2.44 -0.76
N ALA A 52 2.36 1.40 -0.54
CA ALA A 52 3.81 1.49 -0.39
C ALA A 52 4.49 1.96 -1.69
N ARG A 53 4.01 1.51 -2.85
CA ARG A 53 4.50 1.97 -4.15
C ARG A 53 4.24 3.45 -4.37
N ASN A 54 2.99 3.89 -4.17
CA ASN A 54 2.62 5.29 -4.34
C ASN A 54 3.41 6.20 -3.37
N LEU A 55 3.60 5.76 -2.12
CA LEU A 55 4.40 6.50 -1.14
C LEU A 55 5.86 6.62 -1.61
N THR A 56 6.46 5.52 -2.07
CA THR A 56 7.84 5.53 -2.59
C THR A 56 8.01 6.49 -3.76
N GLU A 57 7.06 6.50 -4.70
CA GLU A 57 7.07 7.43 -5.82
C GLU A 57 6.99 8.90 -5.35
N ALA A 58 6.13 9.20 -4.38
CA ALA A 58 6.04 10.55 -3.80
C ALA A 58 7.33 10.94 -3.06
N VAL A 59 7.95 10.02 -2.33
CA VAL A 59 9.24 10.24 -1.62
C VAL A 59 10.35 10.55 -2.62
N LEU A 60 10.48 9.78 -3.71
CA LEU A 60 11.52 10.01 -4.71
C LEU A 60 11.41 11.38 -5.37
N VAL A 61 10.19 11.88 -5.59
CA VAL A 61 9.97 13.24 -6.09
C VAL A 61 10.32 14.27 -5.02
N MET A 62 9.98 14.02 -3.75
CA MET A 62 10.34 14.90 -2.65
C MET A 62 11.87 14.99 -2.45
N GLU A 63 12.60 13.89 -2.62
CA GLU A 63 14.07 13.90 -2.58
C GLU A 63 14.67 14.80 -3.67
N LYS A 64 14.10 14.78 -4.88
CA LYS A 64 14.50 15.70 -5.96
C LYS A 64 14.22 17.15 -5.61
N VAL A 65 13.07 17.44 -5.00
CA VAL A 65 12.73 18.77 -4.49
C VAL A 65 13.75 19.23 -3.44
N THR A 66 14.08 18.38 -2.46
CA THR A 66 15.07 18.70 -1.43
C THR A 66 16.46 18.91 -2.03
N MET A 67 16.83 18.14 -3.04
CA MET A 67 18.09 18.34 -3.78
C MET A 67 18.11 19.69 -4.48
N GLU A 68 17.02 20.08 -5.14
CA GLU A 68 16.91 21.40 -5.77
C GLU A 68 16.96 22.54 -4.77
N TYR A 69 16.35 22.37 -3.59
CA TYR A 69 16.47 23.33 -2.51
C TYR A 69 17.91 23.44 -1.99
N SER A 70 18.60 22.31 -1.81
CA SER A 70 20.02 22.30 -1.44
C SER A 70 20.91 22.99 -2.49
N GLN A 71 20.59 22.84 -3.78
CA GLN A 71 21.29 23.59 -4.83
C GLN A 71 21.03 25.09 -4.73
N TYR A 72 19.80 25.51 -4.45
CA TYR A 72 19.46 26.91 -4.20
C TYR A 72 20.29 27.51 -3.05
N LEU A 73 20.40 26.80 -1.92
CA LEU A 73 21.19 27.27 -0.77
C LEU A 73 22.68 27.46 -1.10
N ASN A 74 23.24 26.64 -2.01
CA ASN A 74 24.66 26.68 -2.35
C ASN A 74 25.00 27.67 -3.48
N GLN A 75 24.12 27.82 -4.47
CA GLN A 75 24.39 28.63 -5.67
C GLN A 75 23.72 30.01 -5.62
N GLY A 76 22.77 30.22 -4.69
CA GLY A 76 21.86 31.35 -4.71
C GLY A 76 20.92 31.31 -5.93
N GLY A 77 19.87 32.13 -5.91
CA GLY A 77 18.93 32.23 -7.03
C GLY A 77 17.57 32.75 -6.59
N SER A 78 16.58 32.65 -7.49
CA SER A 78 15.18 32.95 -7.15
C SER A 78 14.62 31.80 -6.33
N PHE A 79 14.19 32.11 -5.11
CA PHE A 79 13.30 31.25 -4.33
C PHE A 79 11.86 31.42 -4.87
N GLY A 80 11.14 30.32 -5.09
CA GLY A 80 9.78 30.38 -5.63
C GLY A 80 9.27 29.06 -6.22
N CYS A 81 7.94 28.94 -6.34
CA CYS A 81 7.28 27.73 -6.82
C CYS A 81 7.66 27.32 -8.25
N THR A 82 7.95 28.28 -9.12
CA THR A 82 8.34 28.05 -10.52
C THR A 82 9.59 27.18 -10.66
N ARG A 83 10.48 27.19 -9.67
CA ARG A 83 11.67 26.34 -9.62
C ARG A 83 11.31 24.86 -9.45
N PHE A 84 10.31 24.57 -8.62
CA PHE A 84 9.96 23.21 -8.21
C PHE A 84 8.87 22.58 -9.10
N GLU A 85 8.02 23.40 -9.73
CA GLU A 85 6.93 22.93 -10.61
C GLU A 85 7.45 22.15 -11.83
N ASN A 86 8.67 22.42 -12.30
CA ASN A 86 9.28 21.74 -13.44
C ASN A 86 9.81 20.33 -13.12
N ILE A 87 9.85 19.93 -11.84
CA ILE A 87 10.43 18.65 -11.42
C ILE A 87 9.47 17.47 -11.68
N SER A 88 8.17 17.68 -11.45
CA SER A 88 7.16 16.65 -11.63
C SER A 88 5.74 17.24 -11.58
N ASN A 89 4.83 16.67 -12.37
CA ASN A 89 3.40 17.00 -12.33
C ASN A 89 2.70 16.58 -11.02
N MET A 90 3.40 15.83 -10.15
CA MET A 90 2.90 15.38 -8.85
C MET A 90 3.02 16.46 -7.77
N ILE A 91 3.66 17.58 -8.08
CA ILE A 91 3.97 18.66 -7.15
C ILE A 91 2.87 19.72 -7.21
N SER A 92 2.39 20.12 -6.04
CA SER A 92 1.63 21.35 -5.82
C SER A 92 2.44 22.23 -4.87
N CYS A 93 2.79 23.43 -5.34
CA CYS A 93 3.51 24.41 -4.55
C CYS A 93 2.59 25.57 -4.19
N ILE A 94 2.67 26.02 -2.94
CA ILE A 94 1.95 27.19 -2.44
C ILE A 94 2.97 28.06 -1.74
N SER A 95 3.15 29.30 -2.22
CA SER A 95 3.88 30.33 -1.49
C SER A 95 2.98 30.92 -0.40
N VAL A 96 3.46 30.87 0.84
CA VAL A 96 2.83 31.48 2.00
C VAL A 96 3.64 32.72 2.32
N THR A 97 3.19 33.85 1.78
CA THR A 97 3.85 35.15 1.90
C THR A 97 3.41 35.95 3.11
N SER A 98 2.51 35.42 3.95
CA SER A 98 2.17 36.06 5.21
C SER A 98 1.80 35.05 6.30
N GLN A 99 2.37 35.29 7.48
CA GLN A 99 1.91 34.71 8.74
C GLN A 99 1.67 35.90 9.66
N GLU A 100 0.48 36.01 10.25
CA GLU A 100 0.14 37.13 11.14
C GLU A 100 1.20 37.23 12.26
N ASN A 101 2.04 38.29 12.22
CA ASN A 101 3.17 38.65 13.12
C ASN A 101 4.61 38.46 12.60
N LEU A 102 4.84 37.95 11.40
CA LEU A 102 6.15 38.02 10.76
C LEU A 102 6.00 38.89 9.50
N GLY A 103 6.78 39.95 9.38
CA GLY A 103 6.68 40.93 8.28
C GLY A 103 7.04 40.35 6.90
N ASP A 104 7.01 41.18 5.86
CA ASP A 104 7.19 40.79 4.43
C ASP A 104 8.61 40.28 4.06
N GLU A 105 9.45 39.91 5.03
CA GLU A 105 10.88 39.59 4.84
C GLU A 105 11.20 38.09 4.71
N PHE A 106 10.21 37.21 4.79
CA PHE A 106 10.43 35.77 4.67
C PHE A 106 9.38 35.14 3.74
N GLU A 107 9.83 34.34 2.78
CA GLU A 107 8.97 33.52 1.94
C GLU A 107 9.03 32.07 2.43
N ILE A 108 7.87 31.45 2.67
CA ILE A 108 7.76 30.01 2.95
C ILE A 108 7.05 29.35 1.79
N LEU A 109 7.68 28.33 1.22
CA LEU A 109 7.08 27.48 0.21
C LEU A 109 6.62 26.18 0.84
N LYS A 110 5.31 25.92 0.73
CA LYS A 110 4.75 24.60 1.02
C LYS A 110 4.71 23.80 -0.27
N ILE A 111 5.54 22.77 -0.35
CA ILE A 111 5.56 21.84 -1.47
C ILE A 111 4.87 20.55 -1.03
N THR A 112 3.79 20.21 -1.73
CA THR A 112 3.04 18.98 -1.54
C THR A 112 3.23 18.08 -2.74
N VAL A 113 3.74 16.87 -2.54
CA VAL A 113 3.84 15.83 -3.56
C VAL A 113 2.70 14.83 -3.35
N SER A 114 1.94 14.53 -4.40
CA SER A 114 0.81 13.60 -4.34
C SER A 114 0.97 12.45 -5.33
N SER A 115 0.83 11.21 -4.84
CA SER A 115 0.76 9.98 -5.64
C SER A 115 -0.46 9.15 -5.22
N GLY A 116 -1.47 9.05 -6.11
CA GLY A 116 -2.70 8.33 -5.83
C GLY A 116 -3.44 8.88 -4.60
N LYS A 117 -3.57 8.06 -3.55
CA LYS A 117 -4.19 8.46 -2.26
C LYS A 117 -3.18 8.98 -1.23
N GLN A 118 -1.89 9.00 -1.56
CA GLN A 118 -0.84 9.42 -0.63
C GLN A 118 -0.30 10.79 -0.99
N SER A 119 -0.09 11.62 0.01
CA SER A 119 0.54 12.92 -0.15
C SER A 119 1.58 13.17 0.95
N ILE A 120 2.64 13.87 0.58
CA ILE A 120 3.73 14.26 1.47
C ILE A 120 3.91 15.75 1.29
N ALA A 121 3.96 16.51 2.39
CA ALA A 121 4.20 17.94 2.36
C ALA A 121 5.50 18.28 3.10
N ALA A 122 6.26 19.20 2.54
CA ALA A 122 7.43 19.79 3.16
C ALA A 122 7.36 21.32 3.06
N LEU A 123 7.92 21.99 4.06
CA LEU A 123 8.03 23.44 4.12
C LEU A 123 9.49 23.82 3.90
N PHE A 124 9.72 24.78 3.01
CA PHE A 124 11.03 25.34 2.71
C PHE A 124 10.95 26.85 2.94
N SER A 125 12.02 27.43 3.45
CA SER A 125 12.14 28.89 3.62
C SER A 125 13.38 29.41 2.89
N GLU A 126 13.33 30.67 2.49
CA GLU A 126 14.53 31.46 2.17
C GLU A 126 15.38 31.73 3.42
#